data_AF-A0A250B1M2-F1
#
_entry.id   AF-A0A250B1M2-F1
#
_cell.length_a   1.000
_cell.length_b   1.000
_cell.length_c   1.000
_cell.angle_alpha   90.00
_cell.angle_beta   90.00
_cell.angle_gamma   90.00
#
_symmetry.space_group_name_H-M   'P 1'
#
loop_
_entity.id
_entity.type
_entity.pdbx_description
1 polymer ?
#
loop_
_entity_poly.entity_id
_entity_poly.type
_entity_poly.pdbx_seq_one_letter_code
_entity_poly.pdbx_strand_id
1 'polypeptide(L)'
;MTDSLYQTQLPAGAHWSLRVRRGMALRITDITGGANVGMLFYNPENLLERYNAADTLKCQHTFRLTAGHCLYSDMGRIFCGIEQDDAGWHDTVCGTSNAAQVAKQFGTLDYQQARNERHQNGYDSLLTELAKYGLGKRDMAASLNLFSRVEADADGNLRLAATPHPGASVTLRFAMDALVLLHTCPHPLSTAAQYPRGAVGIALLAGSAPLPEHCLTIEENRRGLANNHLYYAGA
;
A
#
# COMPACT_ATOMS: atom_id res chain seq x y z
N MET A 1 -24.00 -8.49 -0.68
CA MET A 1 -22.67 -8.98 -0.26
C MET A 1 -21.82 -9.01 -1.52
N THR A 2 -20.72 -8.28 -1.59
CA THR A 2 -19.84 -8.32 -2.76
C THR A 2 -19.10 -9.66 -2.72
N ASP A 3 -19.34 -10.53 -3.70
CA ASP A 3 -18.67 -11.83 -3.75
C ASP A 3 -17.15 -11.64 -3.84
N SER A 4 -16.45 -12.26 -2.90
CA SER A 4 -14.99 -12.27 -2.87
C SER A 4 -14.49 -13.35 -3.84
N LEU A 5 -13.70 -12.95 -4.83
CA LEU A 5 -13.11 -13.85 -5.83
C LEU A 5 -11.89 -14.59 -5.27
N TYR A 6 -11.20 -13.98 -4.31
CA TYR A 6 -10.04 -14.55 -3.64
C TYR A 6 -9.94 -14.01 -2.22
N GLN A 7 -9.48 -14.83 -1.28
CA GLN A 7 -9.19 -14.45 0.09
C GLN A 7 -7.93 -15.14 0.58
N THR A 8 -7.11 -14.43 1.36
CA THR A 8 -5.98 -15.00 2.07
C THR A 8 -5.67 -14.22 3.33
N GLN A 9 -4.87 -14.80 4.21
CA GLN A 9 -4.32 -14.14 5.38
C GLN A 9 -2.80 -14.20 5.32
N LEU A 10 -2.16 -13.08 5.56
CA LEU A 10 -0.72 -12.96 5.64
C LEU A 10 -0.31 -12.74 7.10
N PRO A 11 0.62 -13.56 7.64
CA PRO A 11 1.23 -13.25 8.93
C PRO A 11 2.11 -12.00 8.81
N ALA A 12 2.59 -11.48 9.93
CA ALA A 12 3.60 -10.42 9.92
C ALA A 12 4.92 -10.89 9.26
N GLY A 13 5.64 -9.96 8.63
CA GLY A 13 6.88 -10.27 7.92
C GLY A 13 6.71 -11.10 6.64
N ALA A 14 5.49 -11.18 6.11
CA ALA A 14 5.18 -11.82 4.83
C ALA A 14 5.17 -10.81 3.68
N HIS A 15 5.12 -11.33 2.45
CA HIS A 15 5.00 -10.54 1.23
C HIS A 15 4.15 -11.26 0.19
N TRP A 16 3.55 -10.47 -0.70
CA TRP A 16 2.56 -10.95 -1.66
C TRP A 16 2.47 -10.02 -2.86
N SER A 17 2.14 -10.57 -4.02
CA SER A 17 1.92 -9.81 -5.23
C SER A 17 0.81 -10.40 -6.10
N LEU A 18 0.09 -9.53 -6.80
CA LEU A 18 -0.96 -9.93 -7.75
C LEU A 18 -1.23 -8.81 -8.77
N ARG A 19 -1.57 -9.21 -10.01
CA ARG A 19 -2.20 -8.31 -10.96
C ARG A 19 -3.68 -8.16 -10.62
N VAL A 20 -4.08 -6.96 -10.22
CA VAL A 20 -5.48 -6.58 -9.99
C VAL A 20 -6.00 -5.89 -11.26
N ARG A 21 -7.17 -6.32 -11.76
CA ARG A 21 -7.78 -5.75 -12.96
C ARG A 21 -8.56 -4.47 -12.63
N ARG A 22 -8.64 -3.58 -13.61
CA ARG A 22 -9.53 -2.42 -13.60
C ARG A 22 -10.95 -2.82 -13.20
N GLY A 23 -11.58 -2.00 -12.38
CA GLY A 23 -12.95 -2.20 -11.86
C GLY A 23 -12.99 -3.05 -10.59
N MET A 24 -12.01 -3.91 -10.34
CA MET A 24 -11.95 -4.74 -9.13
C MET A 24 -11.61 -3.91 -7.90
N ALA A 25 -11.87 -4.46 -6.72
CA ALA A 25 -11.40 -3.89 -5.46
C ALA A 25 -10.51 -4.85 -4.69
N LEU A 26 -9.49 -4.30 -4.03
CA LEU A 26 -8.66 -5.01 -3.06
C LEU A 26 -9.02 -4.48 -1.67
N ARG A 27 -9.56 -5.35 -0.83
CA ARG A 27 -9.79 -5.05 0.59
C ARG A 27 -8.65 -5.62 1.42
N ILE A 28 -8.11 -4.79 2.30
CA ILE A 28 -7.08 -5.15 3.26
C ILE A 28 -7.64 -4.89 4.66
N THR A 29 -7.42 -5.82 5.59
CA THR A 29 -7.92 -5.72 6.97
C THR A 29 -6.78 -6.01 7.94
N ASP A 30 -6.54 -5.10 8.89
CA ASP A 30 -5.67 -5.35 10.05
C ASP A 30 -6.42 -6.24 11.05
N ILE A 31 -6.22 -7.56 10.99
CA ILE A 31 -7.06 -8.53 11.71
C ILE A 31 -6.90 -8.37 13.22
N THR A 32 -5.67 -8.27 13.68
CA THR A 32 -5.32 -8.30 15.11
C THR A 32 -5.06 -6.91 15.69
N GLY A 33 -4.94 -5.89 14.84
CA GLY A 33 -4.33 -4.62 15.22
C GLY A 33 -2.81 -4.69 15.11
N GLY A 34 -2.16 -3.53 14.92
CA GLY A 34 -0.71 -3.45 14.91
C GLY A 34 -0.06 -3.62 13.53
N ALA A 35 -0.85 -3.82 12.47
CA ALA A 35 -0.29 -4.08 11.15
C ALA A 35 0.26 -2.82 10.47
N ASN A 36 1.30 -3.01 9.66
CA ASN A 36 1.72 -2.07 8.64
C ASN A 36 1.73 -2.82 7.31
N VAL A 37 1.10 -2.26 6.29
CA VAL A 37 1.13 -2.85 4.94
C VAL A 37 1.79 -1.87 3.98
N GLY A 38 3.07 -2.12 3.70
CA GLY A 38 3.81 -1.37 2.69
C GLY A 38 3.50 -1.92 1.30
N MET A 39 3.10 -1.05 0.38
CA MET A 39 2.62 -1.41 -0.96
C MET A 39 3.35 -0.64 -2.05
N LEU A 40 3.48 -1.26 -3.22
CA LEU A 40 3.90 -0.67 -4.48
C LEU A 40 2.86 -1.00 -5.56
N PHE A 41 2.72 -0.10 -6.55
CA PHE A 41 1.88 -0.30 -7.72
C PHE A 41 2.66 -0.04 -9.00
N TYR A 42 2.44 -0.86 -10.02
CA TYR A 42 3.00 -0.72 -11.36
C TYR A 42 1.91 -0.94 -12.41
N ASN A 43 2.02 -0.28 -13.57
CA ASN A 43 1.18 -0.61 -14.71
C ASN A 43 1.70 -1.92 -15.34
N PRO A 44 0.88 -2.99 -15.42
CA PRO A 44 1.34 -4.27 -15.95
C PRO A 44 1.63 -4.26 -17.46
N GLU A 45 1.13 -3.28 -18.20
CA GLU A 45 1.43 -3.11 -19.64
C GLU A 45 2.71 -2.27 -19.87
N ASN A 46 3.13 -1.50 -18.86
CA ASN A 46 4.37 -0.73 -18.90
C ASN A 46 4.92 -0.56 -17.47
N LEU A 47 5.82 -1.44 -17.06
CA LEU A 47 6.36 -1.46 -15.70
C LEU A 47 7.25 -0.25 -15.35
N LEU A 48 7.53 0.65 -16.30
CA LEU A 48 8.16 1.94 -16.02
C LEU A 48 7.20 2.95 -15.39
N GLU A 49 5.89 2.78 -15.62
CA GLU A 49 4.88 3.57 -14.93
C GLU A 49 4.55 2.94 -13.58
N ARG A 50 4.70 3.74 -12.53
CA ARG A 50 4.62 3.27 -11.14
C ARG A 50 3.97 4.30 -10.24
N TYR A 51 3.56 3.85 -9.07
CA TYR A 51 2.99 4.72 -8.05
C TYR A 51 3.89 5.91 -7.73
N ASN A 52 3.28 7.09 -7.64
CA ASN A 52 3.95 8.33 -7.32
C ASN A 52 3.29 8.99 -6.10
N ALA A 53 4.03 8.99 -4.99
CA ALA A 53 3.58 9.62 -3.75
C ALA A 53 3.42 11.14 -3.89
N ALA A 54 4.33 11.82 -4.59
CA ALA A 54 4.28 13.27 -4.74
C ALA A 54 3.07 13.72 -5.55
N ASP A 55 2.79 13.08 -6.69
CA ASP A 55 1.61 13.37 -7.50
C ASP A 55 0.33 13.02 -6.74
N THR A 56 0.33 11.93 -5.98
CA THR A 56 -0.78 11.56 -5.10
C THR A 56 -1.07 12.67 -4.09
N LEU A 57 -0.09 13.07 -3.28
CA LEU A 57 -0.28 14.09 -2.24
C LEU A 57 -0.65 15.46 -2.82
N LYS A 58 -0.02 15.84 -3.94
CA LYS A 58 -0.28 17.10 -4.63
C LYS A 58 -1.70 17.16 -5.18
N CYS A 59 -2.15 16.13 -5.90
CA CYS A 59 -3.49 16.11 -6.47
C CYS A 59 -4.58 16.11 -5.38
N GLN A 60 -4.29 15.53 -4.20
CA GLN A 60 -5.22 15.50 -3.08
C GLN A 60 -5.11 16.69 -2.12
N HIS A 61 -4.16 17.61 -2.34
CA HIS A 61 -3.93 18.77 -1.49
C HIS A 61 -3.81 18.41 0.00
N THR A 62 -3.20 17.27 0.32
CA THR A 62 -3.17 16.71 1.67
C THR A 62 -1.94 15.85 1.92
N PHE A 63 -1.53 15.77 3.18
CA PHE A 63 -0.52 14.83 3.68
C PHE A 63 -1.14 13.53 4.25
N ARG A 64 -2.47 13.52 4.42
CA ARG A 64 -3.25 12.41 4.98
C ARG A 64 -3.98 11.68 3.87
N LEU A 65 -3.65 10.41 3.63
CA LEU A 65 -4.45 9.56 2.74
C LEU A 65 -5.57 8.86 3.51
N THR A 66 -6.79 8.89 2.98
CA THR A 66 -8.01 8.29 3.56
C THR A 66 -9.09 8.15 2.48
N ALA A 67 -10.29 7.68 2.83
CA ALA A 67 -11.41 7.50 1.90
C ALA A 67 -11.69 8.76 1.05
N GLY A 68 -11.93 8.56 -0.25
CA GLY A 68 -12.10 9.62 -1.23
C GLY A 68 -10.82 10.10 -1.92
N HIS A 69 -9.63 9.69 -1.44
CA HIS A 69 -8.38 9.99 -2.12
C HIS A 69 -8.05 8.94 -3.19
N CYS A 70 -7.57 9.41 -4.34
CA CYS A 70 -7.00 8.60 -5.42
C CYS A 70 -5.47 8.53 -5.34
N LEU A 71 -4.93 7.38 -5.71
CA LEU A 71 -3.50 7.06 -5.75
C LEU A 71 -3.02 7.11 -7.20
N TYR A 72 -2.01 7.94 -7.45
CA TYR A 72 -1.58 8.29 -8.80
C TYR A 72 -0.33 7.54 -9.24
N SER A 73 -0.21 7.33 -10.54
CA SER A 73 1.04 7.03 -11.21
C SER A 73 1.84 8.29 -11.52
N ASP A 74 3.12 8.12 -11.82
CA ASP A 74 4.03 9.16 -12.32
C ASP A 74 3.68 9.67 -13.73
N MET A 75 2.68 9.08 -14.39
CA MET A 75 2.13 9.55 -15.67
C MET A 75 0.77 10.23 -15.49
N GLY A 76 0.40 10.64 -14.27
CA GLY A 76 -0.81 11.40 -13.99
C GLY A 76 -2.11 10.60 -14.18
N ARG A 77 -2.04 9.27 -14.12
CA ARG A 77 -3.19 8.36 -14.16
C ARG A 77 -3.49 7.84 -12.76
N ILE A 78 -4.73 7.44 -12.51
CA ILE A 78 -5.14 6.89 -11.21
C ILE A 78 -4.96 5.37 -11.26
N PHE A 79 -4.19 4.80 -10.34
CA PHE A 79 -4.16 3.36 -10.11
C PHE A 79 -5.46 2.91 -9.43
N CYS A 80 -5.76 3.51 -8.28
CA CYS A 80 -6.95 3.20 -7.50
C CYS A 80 -7.42 4.38 -6.63
N GLY A 81 -8.67 4.34 -6.21
CA GLY A 81 -9.23 5.20 -5.17
C GLY A 81 -9.42 4.44 -3.87
N ILE A 82 -9.27 5.13 -2.74
CA ILE A 82 -9.62 4.61 -1.42
C ILE A 82 -11.14 4.73 -1.28
N GLU A 83 -11.85 3.64 -1.57
CA GLU A 83 -13.32 3.56 -1.57
C GLU A 83 -13.90 3.53 -0.16
N GLN A 84 -13.22 2.85 0.77
CA GLN A 84 -13.60 2.74 2.18
C GLN A 84 -12.32 2.73 3.02
N ASP A 85 -12.36 3.37 4.17
CA ASP A 85 -11.24 3.43 5.12
C ASP A 85 -11.76 3.60 6.55
N ASP A 86 -11.62 2.56 7.36
CA ASP A 86 -11.97 2.56 8.78
C ASP A 86 -10.77 2.96 9.67
N ALA A 87 -9.55 3.00 9.12
CA ALA A 87 -8.35 3.39 9.85
C ALA A 87 -8.14 4.92 9.85
N GLY A 88 -8.60 5.59 8.80
CA GLY A 88 -8.67 7.04 8.68
C GLY A 88 -7.36 7.74 8.31
N TRP A 89 -6.23 7.03 8.21
CA TRP A 89 -4.94 7.60 7.85
C TRP A 89 -3.96 6.55 7.31
N HIS A 90 -3.26 6.89 6.23
CA HIS A 90 -2.12 6.12 5.70
C HIS A 90 -0.92 7.02 5.37
N ASP A 91 0.28 6.51 5.63
CA ASP A 91 1.55 7.15 5.29
C ASP A 91 1.93 6.81 3.85
N THR A 92 2.62 7.74 3.19
CA THR A 92 3.28 7.44 1.91
C THR A 92 4.64 8.14 1.75
N VAL A 93 5.18 8.70 2.83
CA VAL A 93 6.42 9.49 2.77
C VAL A 93 7.59 8.83 3.48
N CYS A 94 7.35 7.80 4.31
CA CYS A 94 8.40 7.17 5.10
C CYS A 94 9.12 6.01 4.37
N GLY A 95 8.62 5.59 3.21
CA GLY A 95 9.18 4.48 2.46
C GLY A 95 9.00 3.14 3.18
N THR A 96 9.97 2.24 3.08
CA THR A 96 9.90 0.88 3.64
C THR A 96 11.12 0.57 4.51
N SER A 97 10.95 -0.30 5.50
CA SER A 97 12.01 -0.65 6.44
C SER A 97 13.05 -1.54 5.77
N ASN A 98 14.33 -1.32 6.07
CA ASN A 98 15.43 -2.17 5.60
C ASN A 98 16.01 -3.04 6.72
N ALA A 99 16.86 -4.01 6.35
CA ALA A 99 17.46 -4.95 7.29
C ALA A 99 18.21 -4.28 8.45
N ALA A 100 18.94 -3.20 8.18
CA ALA A 100 19.71 -2.48 9.20
C ALA A 100 18.79 -1.77 10.22
N GLN A 101 17.70 -1.15 9.74
CA GLN A 101 16.70 -0.53 10.62
C GLN A 101 16.01 -1.56 11.51
N VAL A 102 15.58 -2.69 10.93
CA VAL A 102 14.93 -3.78 11.68
C VAL A 102 15.88 -4.37 12.72
N ALA A 103 17.14 -4.64 12.36
CA ALA A 103 18.13 -5.17 13.29
C ALA A 103 18.44 -4.19 14.44
N LYS A 104 18.51 -2.90 14.15
CA LYS A 104 18.74 -1.85 15.16
C LYS A 104 17.57 -1.76 16.16
N GLN A 105 16.33 -1.85 15.68
CA GLN A 105 15.14 -1.68 16.53
C GLN A 105 14.74 -2.95 17.29
N PHE A 106 14.84 -4.12 16.64
CA PHE A 106 14.28 -5.37 17.15
C PHE A 106 15.32 -6.48 17.37
N GLY A 107 16.59 -6.22 17.05
CA GLY A 107 17.64 -7.24 17.04
C GLY A 107 17.57 -8.13 15.80
N THR A 108 18.64 -8.89 15.56
CA THR A 108 18.71 -9.90 14.50
C THR A 108 18.06 -11.20 14.96
N LEU A 109 17.17 -11.76 14.13
CA LEU A 109 16.60 -13.09 14.33
C LEU A 109 16.53 -13.75 12.95
N ASP A 110 17.35 -14.78 12.72
CA ASP A 110 17.50 -15.39 11.40
C ASP A 110 16.60 -16.62 11.18
N TYR A 111 16.69 -17.21 9.99
CA TYR A 111 15.89 -18.38 9.62
C TYR A 111 16.30 -19.65 10.39
N GLN A 112 17.58 -19.83 10.69
CA GLN A 112 18.08 -20.99 11.42
C GLN A 112 17.56 -20.98 12.85
N GLN A 113 17.39 -19.80 13.45
CA GLN A 113 16.86 -19.60 14.79
C GLN A 113 15.33 -19.70 14.87
N ALA A 114 14.63 -19.07 13.92
CA ALA A 114 13.17 -18.84 14.05
C ALA A 114 12.34 -19.28 12.85
N ARG A 115 12.95 -19.85 11.80
CA ARG A 115 12.28 -20.23 10.55
C ARG A 115 11.47 -19.05 9.97
N ASN A 116 10.16 -19.20 9.81
CA ASN A 116 9.28 -18.16 9.28
C ASN A 116 9.01 -17.03 10.29
N GLU A 117 9.33 -17.23 11.57
CA GLU A 117 9.22 -16.20 12.60
C GLU A 117 10.44 -15.26 12.64
N ARG A 118 11.42 -15.44 11.74
CA ARG A 118 12.58 -14.55 11.61
C ARG A 118 12.16 -13.09 11.42
N HIS A 119 13.03 -12.15 11.80
CA HIS A 119 12.78 -10.74 11.53
C HIS A 119 12.97 -10.44 10.06
N GLN A 120 11.91 -9.94 9.42
CA GLN A 120 11.91 -9.58 8.01
C GLN A 120 11.90 -8.05 7.90
N ASN A 121 12.24 -7.55 6.71
CA ASN A 121 12.17 -6.13 6.41
C ASN A 121 11.44 -5.91 5.09
N GLY A 122 10.84 -4.73 4.95
CA GLY A 122 10.00 -4.43 3.81
C GLY A 122 10.77 -4.27 2.50
N TYR A 123 12.00 -3.74 2.54
CA TYR A 123 12.84 -3.57 1.35
C TYR A 123 13.17 -4.91 0.67
N ASP A 124 13.71 -5.88 1.42
CA ASP A 124 14.04 -7.21 0.87
C ASP A 124 12.79 -8.00 0.47
N SER A 125 11.70 -7.81 1.21
CA SER A 125 10.38 -8.38 0.86
C SER A 125 9.87 -7.88 -0.48
N LEU A 126 9.95 -6.56 -0.73
CA LEU A 126 9.54 -5.98 -2.01
C LEU A 126 10.49 -6.39 -3.14
N LEU A 127 11.81 -6.48 -2.89
CA LEU A 127 12.74 -7.00 -3.91
C LEU A 127 12.44 -8.44 -4.31
N THR A 128 12.02 -9.27 -3.35
CA THR A 128 11.61 -10.65 -3.62
C THR A 128 10.39 -10.68 -4.55
N GLU A 129 9.38 -9.85 -4.28
CA GLU A 129 8.19 -9.77 -5.13
C GLU A 129 8.48 -9.12 -6.49
N LEU A 130 9.33 -8.08 -6.55
CA LEU A 130 9.75 -7.43 -7.80
C LEU A 130 10.44 -8.42 -8.75
N ALA A 131 11.31 -9.27 -8.20
CA ALA A 131 12.05 -10.27 -8.98
C ALA A 131 11.12 -11.25 -9.72
N LYS A 132 9.93 -11.54 -9.18
CA LYS A 132 8.92 -12.40 -9.82
C LYS A 132 8.41 -11.83 -11.16
N TYR A 133 8.56 -10.52 -11.36
CA TYR A 133 8.12 -9.79 -12.57
C TYR A 133 9.29 -9.24 -13.38
N GLY A 134 10.51 -9.72 -13.14
CA GLY A 134 11.71 -9.25 -13.85
C GLY A 134 12.17 -7.85 -13.44
N LEU A 135 11.67 -7.32 -12.32
CA LEU A 135 12.07 -6.03 -11.76
C LEU A 135 13.12 -6.21 -10.66
N GLY A 136 13.86 -5.14 -10.35
CA GLY A 136 14.91 -5.15 -9.35
C GLY A 136 15.05 -3.83 -8.58
N LYS A 137 16.23 -3.64 -7.97
CA LYS A 137 16.49 -2.51 -7.06
C LYS A 137 16.22 -1.13 -7.66
N ARG A 138 16.50 -0.95 -8.96
CA ARG A 138 16.28 0.33 -9.67
C ARG A 138 14.79 0.67 -9.84
N ASP A 139 13.94 -0.36 -9.79
CA ASP A 139 12.52 -0.24 -10.09
C ASP A 139 11.71 0.11 -8.82
N MET A 140 12.31 -0.01 -7.63
CA MET A 140 11.71 0.33 -6.33
C MET A 140 11.05 1.73 -6.37
N ALA A 141 9.72 1.75 -6.23
CA ALA A 141 8.90 2.96 -6.23
C ALA A 141 8.75 3.54 -4.80
N ALA A 142 8.07 4.68 -4.71
CA ALA A 142 7.58 5.18 -3.42
C ALA A 142 6.60 4.16 -2.81
N SER A 143 6.60 4.03 -1.47
CA SER A 143 5.73 3.07 -0.79
C SER A 143 4.53 3.77 -0.15
N LEU A 144 3.37 3.13 -0.28
CA LEU A 144 2.18 3.43 0.52
C LEU A 144 2.19 2.49 1.74
N ASN A 145 2.07 3.03 2.95
CA ASN A 145 1.98 2.28 4.19
C ASN A 145 0.56 2.38 4.77
N LEU A 146 -0.29 1.39 4.45
CA LEU A 146 -1.63 1.31 5.03
C LEU A 146 -1.58 1.04 6.55
N PHE A 147 -2.60 1.52 7.25
CA PHE A 147 -2.76 1.49 8.72
C PHE A 147 -1.69 2.26 9.52
N SER A 148 -0.74 2.92 8.86
CA SER A 148 0.30 3.71 9.51
C SER A 148 -0.03 5.19 9.47
N ARG A 149 -0.15 5.82 10.63
CA ARG A 149 -0.29 7.28 10.78
C ARG A 149 1.02 7.94 11.14
N VAL A 150 1.44 8.91 10.35
CA VAL A 150 2.67 9.68 10.59
C VAL A 150 2.31 11.13 10.87
N GLU A 151 2.88 11.65 11.95
CA GLU A 151 2.72 13.03 12.38
C GLU A 151 4.06 13.75 12.33
N ALA A 152 4.05 15.01 11.90
CA ALA A 152 5.19 15.91 12.04
C ALA A 152 5.00 16.76 13.30
N ASP A 153 6.06 16.92 14.09
CA ASP A 153 6.10 17.93 15.14
C ASP A 153 6.45 19.33 14.58
N ALA A 154 6.55 20.33 15.47
CA ALA A 154 6.84 21.71 15.08
C ALA A 154 8.25 21.89 14.48
N ASP A 155 9.18 20.97 14.76
CA ASP A 155 10.54 20.97 14.25
C ASP A 155 10.68 20.16 12.96
N GLY A 156 9.59 19.53 12.49
CA GLY A 156 9.55 18.71 11.30
C GLY A 156 9.99 17.26 11.51
N ASN A 157 10.17 16.80 12.76
CA ASN A 157 10.46 15.40 13.03
C ASN A 157 9.20 14.57 12.81
N LEU A 158 9.36 13.47 12.09
CA LEU A 158 8.28 12.52 11.84
C LEU A 158 8.23 11.45 12.92
N ARG A 159 7.03 11.16 13.43
CA ARG A 159 6.77 10.06 14.36
C ARG A 159 5.60 9.21 13.89
N LEU A 160 5.69 7.91 14.14
CA LEU A 160 4.57 7.00 13.99
C LEU A 160 3.61 7.19 15.17
N ALA A 161 2.34 7.51 14.89
CA ALA A 161 1.29 7.62 15.89
C ALA A 161 0.74 6.23 16.27
N ALA A 162 -0.24 6.21 17.18
CA ALA A 162 -0.90 4.97 17.59
C ALA A 162 -1.58 4.26 16.39
N THR A 163 -1.50 2.93 16.38
CA THR A 163 -2.13 2.09 15.36
C THR A 163 -3.65 2.17 15.46
N PRO A 164 -4.39 2.06 14.33
CA PRO A 164 -5.84 1.92 14.35
C PRO A 164 -6.31 0.70 15.16
N HIS A 165 -7.62 0.66 15.43
CA HIS A 165 -8.24 -0.43 16.17
C HIS A 165 -8.13 -1.77 15.40
N PRO A 166 -8.08 -2.92 16.10
CA PRO A 166 -8.20 -4.23 15.46
C PRO A 166 -9.45 -4.33 14.58
N GLY A 167 -9.33 -5.01 13.45
CA GLY A 167 -10.39 -5.15 12.45
C GLY A 167 -10.55 -3.96 11.50
N ALA A 168 -9.76 -2.88 11.65
CA ALA A 168 -9.79 -1.76 10.72
C ALA A 168 -9.50 -2.23 9.29
N SER A 169 -10.28 -1.72 8.33
CA SER A 169 -10.21 -2.14 6.93
C SER A 169 -10.07 -0.97 5.97
N VAL A 170 -9.45 -1.24 4.83
CA VAL A 170 -9.35 -0.35 3.68
C VAL A 170 -9.77 -1.09 2.43
N THR A 171 -10.54 -0.45 1.58
CA THR A 171 -10.91 -0.98 0.26
C THR A 171 -10.38 -0.05 -0.83
N LEU A 172 -9.54 -0.58 -1.72
CA LEU A 172 -8.96 0.13 -2.86
C LEU A 172 -9.69 -0.29 -4.14
N ARG A 173 -10.36 0.64 -4.83
CA ARG A 173 -11.04 0.43 -6.12
C ARG A 173 -10.12 0.80 -7.27
N PHE A 174 -9.80 -0.15 -8.16
CA PHE A 174 -8.82 0.07 -9.23
C PHE A 174 -9.44 0.73 -10.47
N ALA A 175 -8.89 1.87 -10.87
CA ALA A 175 -9.31 2.62 -12.06
C ALA A 175 -8.55 2.20 -13.33
N MET A 176 -7.45 1.47 -13.16
CA MET A 176 -6.71 0.77 -14.22
C MET A 176 -6.19 -0.57 -13.70
N ASP A 177 -5.74 -1.41 -14.62
CA ASP A 177 -4.99 -2.62 -14.26
C ASP A 177 -3.72 -2.23 -13.49
N ALA A 178 -3.44 -2.94 -12.41
CA ALA A 178 -2.28 -2.69 -11.56
C ALA A 178 -1.61 -3.99 -11.15
N LEU A 179 -0.30 -4.04 -11.27
CA LEU A 179 0.51 -5.00 -10.54
C LEU A 179 0.72 -4.44 -9.13
N VAL A 180 0.13 -5.12 -8.13
CA VAL A 180 0.23 -4.78 -6.71
C VAL A 180 1.27 -5.68 -6.05
N LEU A 181 2.21 -5.08 -5.34
CA LEU A 181 3.16 -5.77 -4.46
C LEU A 181 2.99 -5.23 -3.05
N LEU A 182 3.06 -6.09 -2.04
CA LEU A 182 2.98 -5.65 -0.65
C LEU A 182 3.80 -6.51 0.31
N HIS A 183 4.07 -5.96 1.49
CA HIS A 183 4.61 -6.68 2.64
C HIS A 183 3.88 -6.30 3.94
N THR A 184 3.97 -7.17 4.94
CA THR A 184 3.45 -6.96 6.31
C THR A 184 4.58 -6.70 7.33
N CYS A 185 5.76 -6.28 6.86
CA CYS A 185 6.88 -5.89 7.72
C CYS A 185 6.60 -4.57 8.48
N PRO A 186 7.26 -4.36 9.64
CA PRO A 186 7.09 -3.15 10.44
C PRO A 186 7.41 -1.86 9.68
N HIS A 187 6.68 -0.80 10.04
CA HIS A 187 6.91 0.55 9.53
C HIS A 187 8.32 1.06 9.91
N PRO A 188 9.01 1.83 9.05
CA PRO A 188 10.36 2.37 9.33
C PRO A 188 10.49 3.17 10.62
N LEU A 189 9.43 3.87 11.02
CA LEU A 189 9.36 4.69 12.24
C LEU A 189 8.79 3.94 13.46
N SER A 190 8.65 2.61 13.41
CA SER A 190 8.15 1.85 14.54
C SER A 190 9.11 1.90 15.72
N THR A 191 8.59 2.28 16.89
CA THR A 191 9.31 2.27 18.18
C THR A 191 8.83 1.16 19.11
N ALA A 192 8.16 0.14 18.58
CA ALA A 192 7.66 -0.97 19.38
C ALA A 192 8.83 -1.71 20.07
N ALA A 193 8.59 -2.18 21.29
CA ALA A 193 9.60 -2.92 22.06
C ALA A 193 9.93 -4.29 21.48
N GLN A 194 9.00 -4.87 20.71
CA GLN A 194 9.13 -6.16 20.05
C GLN A 194 8.71 -6.01 18.59
N TYR A 195 9.23 -6.90 17.73
CA TYR A 195 8.86 -6.94 16.31
C TYR A 195 7.34 -7.14 16.18
N PRO A 196 6.60 -6.17 15.59
CA PRO A 196 5.15 -6.28 15.42
C PRO A 196 4.71 -7.54 14.69
N ARG A 197 3.69 -8.24 15.22
CA ARG A 197 3.18 -9.51 14.68
C ARG A 197 1.74 -9.42 14.14
N GLY A 198 1.31 -8.22 13.74
CA GLY A 198 -0.03 -7.99 13.21
C GLY A 198 -0.31 -8.81 11.94
N ALA A 199 -1.39 -9.59 11.95
CA ALA A 199 -1.82 -10.38 10.79
C ALA A 199 -2.79 -9.58 9.91
N VAL A 200 -2.71 -9.78 8.60
CA VAL A 200 -3.47 -9.01 7.62
C VAL A 200 -4.33 -9.92 6.76
N GLY A 201 -5.61 -9.59 6.64
CA GLY A 201 -6.54 -10.21 5.70
C GLY A 201 -6.50 -9.49 4.35
N ILE A 202 -6.51 -10.27 3.27
CA ILE A 202 -6.61 -9.76 1.91
C ILE A 202 -7.82 -10.40 1.24
N ALA A 203 -8.67 -9.58 0.64
CA ALA A 203 -9.81 -10.02 -0.15
C ALA A 203 -9.85 -9.28 -1.49
N LEU A 204 -9.90 -10.04 -2.59
CA LEU A 204 -10.14 -9.50 -3.92
C LEU A 204 -11.64 -9.58 -4.21
N LEU A 205 -12.27 -8.43 -4.38
CA LEU A 205 -13.71 -8.32 -4.54
C LEU A 205 -14.06 -8.17 -6.03
N ALA A 206 -15.06 -8.91 -6.47
CA ALA A 206 -15.64 -8.73 -7.80
C ALA A 206 -16.26 -7.34 -7.94
N GLY A 207 -16.32 -6.84 -9.17
CA GLY A 207 -17.00 -5.59 -9.50
C GLY A 207 -16.42 -4.92 -10.74
N SER A 208 -17.28 -4.19 -11.44
CA SER A 208 -16.97 -3.41 -12.65
C SER A 208 -17.35 -1.93 -12.46
N ALA A 209 -17.54 -1.50 -11.21
CA ALA A 209 -17.95 -0.14 -10.94
C ALA A 209 -16.80 0.84 -11.22
N PRO A 210 -17.10 2.05 -11.74
CA PRO A 210 -16.13 3.13 -11.79
C PRO A 210 -15.61 3.45 -10.39
N LEU A 211 -14.61 4.34 -10.30
CA LEU A 211 -14.28 4.96 -9.03
C LEU A 211 -15.56 5.50 -8.36
N PRO A 212 -15.77 5.30 -7.05
CA PRO A 212 -16.93 5.83 -6.36
C PRO A 212 -17.01 7.35 -6.51
N GLU A 213 -18.22 7.92 -6.54
CA GLU A 213 -18.42 9.36 -6.73
C GLU A 213 -17.66 10.22 -5.70
N HIS A 214 -17.58 9.75 -4.45
CA HIS A 214 -16.86 10.47 -3.40
C HIS A 214 -15.34 10.58 -3.67
N CYS A 215 -14.75 9.66 -4.44
CA CYS A 215 -13.37 9.76 -4.91
C CYS A 215 -13.19 10.80 -6.02
N LEU A 216 -14.28 11.24 -6.66
CA LEU A 216 -14.31 12.19 -7.77
C LEU A 216 -14.83 13.57 -7.35
N THR A 217 -14.84 13.84 -6.04
CA THR A 217 -15.20 15.16 -5.48
C THR A 217 -14.09 16.18 -5.70
N ILE A 218 -12.82 15.73 -5.69
CA ILE A 218 -11.63 16.53 -6.01
C ILE A 218 -11.50 16.64 -7.53
N GLU A 219 -11.30 17.86 -8.03
CA GLU A 219 -11.28 18.16 -9.47
C GLU A 219 -10.09 17.47 -10.18
N GLU A 220 -8.95 17.41 -9.52
CA GLU A 220 -7.75 16.71 -9.97
C GLU A 220 -8.05 15.22 -10.22
N ASN A 221 -8.89 14.57 -9.39
CA ASN A 221 -9.29 13.18 -9.59
C ASN A 221 -10.15 12.98 -10.84
N ARG A 222 -10.97 13.95 -11.22
CA ARG A 222 -11.70 13.90 -12.50
C ARG A 222 -10.74 13.97 -13.69
N ARG A 223 -9.72 14.83 -13.61
CA ARG A 223 -8.68 14.96 -14.64
C ARG A 223 -7.82 13.70 -14.73
N GLY A 224 -7.41 13.14 -13.59
CA GLY A 224 -6.71 11.86 -13.52
C GLY A 224 -7.53 10.73 -14.16
N LEU A 225 -8.83 10.65 -13.85
CA LEU A 225 -9.72 9.66 -14.46
C LEU A 225 -9.89 9.87 -15.98
N ALA A 226 -9.92 11.12 -16.45
CA ALA A 226 -9.91 11.41 -17.88
C ALA A 226 -8.62 10.89 -18.57
N ASN A 227 -7.46 10.98 -17.91
CA ASN A 227 -6.22 10.38 -18.40
C ASN A 227 -6.30 8.85 -18.45
N ASN A 228 -6.95 8.19 -17.47
CA ASN A 228 -7.23 6.76 -17.54
C ASN A 228 -8.12 6.42 -18.75
N HIS A 229 -9.16 7.20 -19.02
CA HIS A 229 -10.03 7.00 -20.19
C HIS A 229 -9.25 7.13 -21.51
N LEU A 230 -8.42 8.16 -21.64
CA LEU A 230 -7.58 8.34 -22.82
C LEU A 230 -6.61 7.16 -23.03
N TYR A 231 -5.99 6.68 -21.95
CA TYR A 231 -5.09 5.52 -22.00
C TYR A 231 -5.77 4.27 -22.55
N TYR A 232 -7.02 4.02 -22.17
CA TYR A 232 -7.78 2.87 -22.69
C TYR A 232 -8.44 3.13 -24.05
N ALA A 233 -8.63 4.39 -24.45
CA ALA A 233 -9.16 4.72 -25.77
C ALA A 233 -8.16 4.42 -26.90
N GLY A 234 -6.86 4.46 -26.59
CA GLY A 234 -5.79 4.11 -27.52
C GLY A 234 -5.33 2.65 -27.47
N ALA A 235 -5.96 1.81 -26.64
CA ALA A 235 -5.65 0.40 -26.49
C ALA A 235 -6.40 -0.48 -27.49
#